data_AF-A0AAE2LH49-F1
#
_entry.id   AF-A0AAE2LH49-F1
#
_cell.length_a   1.000
_cell.length_b   1.000
_cell.length_c   1.000
_cell.angle_alpha   90.00
_cell.angle_beta   90.00
_cell.angle_gamma   90.00
#
_symmetry.space_group_name_H-M   'P 1'
#
loop_
_entity.id
_entity.type
_entity.pdbx_description
1 polymer ?
#
loop_
_entity_poly.entity_id
_entity_poly.type
_entity_poly.pdbx_seq_one_letter_code
_entity_poly.pdbx_strand_id
1 'polypeptide(L)'
;MVVAIGGSSVLAALITGLVTGLFGRGKNRADAAKQLTEIATGMTKTINEQFTDLGTKVDHLADAVVELTDSVDTAVPLLRDQHPDVAQSLRDRNRETRQALRRIL
;
A
#
# COMPACT_ATOMS: atom_id res chain seq x y z
N MET A 1 -11.64 -13.81 2.46
CA MET A 1 -11.68 -12.44 1.92
C MET A 1 -10.50 -12.31 0.96
N VAL A 2 -10.74 -12.41 -0.34
CA VAL A 2 -9.68 -12.24 -1.34
C VAL A 2 -9.42 -10.74 -1.40
N VAL A 3 -8.28 -10.29 -0.89
CA VAL A 3 -7.79 -8.95 -1.19
C VAL A 3 -7.46 -8.99 -2.68
N ALA A 4 -8.41 -8.58 -3.50
CA ALA A 4 -8.21 -8.34 -4.91
C ALA A 4 -7.21 -7.20 -5.02
N ILE A 5 -5.94 -7.56 -5.15
CA ILE A 5 -4.87 -6.66 -5.57
C ILE A 5 -5.23 -6.24 -7.00
N GLY A 6 -5.98 -5.13 -7.11
CA GLY A 6 -6.46 -4.56 -8.36
C GLY A 6 -5.34 -4.17 -9.34
N GLY A 7 -4.07 -4.31 -8.95
CA GLY A 7 -2.92 -4.10 -9.83
C GLY A 7 -2.60 -5.25 -10.79
N SER A 8 -3.14 -6.45 -10.55
CA SER A 8 -2.76 -7.64 -11.34
C SER A 8 -3.36 -7.67 -12.75
N SER A 9 -4.51 -7.05 -12.99
CA SER A 9 -5.19 -7.06 -14.31
C SER A 9 -4.56 -6.10 -15.32
N VAL A 10 -4.10 -4.92 -14.89
CA VAL A 10 -3.51 -3.90 -15.78
C VAL A 10 -2.14 -4.34 -16.28
N LEU A 11 -1.29 -4.88 -15.39
CA LEU A 11 0.00 -5.46 -15.75
C LEU A 11 -0.16 -6.67 -16.68
N ALA A 12 -1.12 -7.55 -16.41
CA ALA A 12 -1.42 -8.69 -17.28
C ALA A 12 -1.86 -8.25 -18.69
N ALA A 13 -2.68 -7.20 -18.80
CA ALA A 13 -3.10 -6.64 -20.09
C ALA A 13 -1.92 -6.04 -20.88
N LEU A 14 -1.01 -5.32 -20.21
CA LEU A 14 0.19 -4.76 -20.83
C LEU A 14 1.15 -5.86 -21.34
N ILE A 15 1.38 -6.89 -20.54
CA ILE A 15 2.23 -8.04 -20.92
C ILE A 15 1.60 -8.80 -22.10
N THR A 16 0.28 -9.02 -22.08
CA THR A 16 -0.43 -9.68 -23.18
C THR A 16 -0.35 -8.86 -24.47
N GLY A 17 -0.48 -7.53 -24.38
CA GLY A 17 -0.27 -6.62 -25.51
C GLY A 17 1.15 -6.69 -26.07
N LEU A 18 2.16 -6.82 -25.20
CA LEU A 18 3.56 -6.94 -25.58
C LEU A 18 3.84 -8.24 -26.34
N VAL A 19 3.37 -9.38 -25.81
CA VAL A 19 3.51 -10.70 -26.46
C VAL A 19 2.79 -10.71 -27.81
N THR A 20 1.57 -10.16 -27.88
CA THR A 20 0.78 -10.13 -29.11
C THR A 20 1.40 -9.18 -30.16
N GLY A 21 1.97 -8.06 -29.73
CA GLY A 21 2.60 -7.06 -30.60
C GLY A 21 3.97 -7.48 -31.15
N LEU A 22 4.79 -8.15 -30.34
CA LEU A 22 6.13 -8.62 -30.73
C LEU A 22 6.12 -9.91 -31.55
N PHE A 23 5.17 -10.81 -31.28
CA PHE A 23 5.08 -12.12 -31.95
C PHE A 23 3.99 -12.19 -33.04
N GLY A 24 3.20 -11.13 -33.22
CA GLY A 24 2.28 -10.98 -34.35
C GLY A 24 3.05 -10.85 -35.66
N ARG A 25 3.04 -11.92 -36.48
CA ARG A 25 3.70 -12.02 -37.80
C ARG A 25 3.54 -10.73 -38.63
N GLY A 26 4.64 -10.02 -38.90
CA GLY A 26 4.74 -9.07 -40.03
C GLY A 26 5.00 -7.59 -39.73
N LYS A 27 5.14 -7.15 -38.48
CA LYS A 27 5.44 -5.74 -38.18
C LYS A 27 6.94 -5.40 -38.26
N ASN A 28 7.25 -4.26 -38.88
CA ASN A 28 8.62 -3.74 -38.97
C ASN A 28 9.19 -3.49 -37.57
N ARG A 29 10.49 -3.74 -37.36
CA ARG A 29 11.17 -3.57 -36.05
C ARG A 29 10.93 -2.19 -35.41
N ALA A 30 10.70 -1.15 -36.22
CA ALA A 30 10.35 0.19 -35.76
C ALA A 30 8.99 0.24 -35.04
N ASP A 31 7.97 -0.48 -35.54
CA ASP A 31 6.65 -0.55 -34.90
C ASP A 31 6.71 -1.33 -33.59
N ALA A 32 7.51 -2.39 -33.54
CA ALA A 32 7.76 -3.15 -32.31
C ALA A 32 8.47 -2.30 -31.24
N ALA A 33 9.47 -1.51 -31.62
CA ALA A 33 10.15 -0.58 -30.73
C ALA A 33 9.22 0.52 -30.20
N LYS A 34 8.35 1.06 -31.06
CA LYS A 34 7.34 2.04 -30.68
C LYS A 34 6.34 1.46 -29.66
N GLN A 35 5.83 0.26 -29.91
CA GLN A 35 4.91 -0.43 -29.00
C GLN A 35 5.56 -0.75 -27.65
N LEU A 36 6.82 -1.20 -27.64
CA LEU A 36 7.58 -1.41 -26.41
C LEU A 36 7.72 -0.12 -25.60
N THR A 37 7.99 1.00 -26.27
CA THR A 37 8.14 2.31 -25.62
C THR A 37 6.82 2.80 -25.02
N GLU A 38 5.71 2.64 -25.75
CA GLU A 38 4.37 2.98 -25.25
C GLU A 38 3.98 2.11 -24.04
N ILE A 39 4.29 0.82 -24.07
CA ILE A 39 4.04 -0.10 -22.96
C ILE A 39 4.93 0.24 -21.75
N ALA A 40 6.23 0.49 -21.94
CA ALA A 40 7.14 0.88 -20.87
C ALA A 40 6.71 2.19 -20.19
N THR A 41 6.24 3.16 -20.99
CA THR A 41 5.68 4.42 -20.49
C THR A 41 4.40 4.17 -19.71
N GLY A 42 3.49 3.34 -20.23
CA GLY A 42 2.25 2.95 -19.54
C GLY A 42 2.52 2.23 -18.22
N MET A 43 3.47 1.29 -18.20
CA MET A 43 3.87 0.56 -17.01
C MET A 43 4.47 1.49 -15.95
N THR A 44 5.34 2.43 -16.37
CA THR A 44 5.90 3.44 -15.47
C THR A 44 4.82 4.31 -14.85
N LYS A 45 3.83 4.74 -15.65
CA LYS A 45 2.70 5.52 -15.17
C LYS A 45 1.85 4.74 -14.17
N THR A 46 1.48 3.50 -14.49
CA THR A 46 0.70 2.64 -13.57
C THR A 46 1.45 2.36 -12.28
N ILE A 47 2.77 2.13 -12.35
CA ILE A 47 3.59 1.92 -11.17
C ILE A 47 3.62 3.19 -10.30
N ASN A 48 3.80 4.37 -10.89
CA ASN A 48 3.77 5.64 -10.17
C ASN A 48 2.41 5.91 -9.50
N GLU A 49 1.31 5.64 -10.21
CA GLU A 49 -0.05 5.76 -9.67
C GLU A 49 -0.25 4.79 -8.50
N GLN A 50 0.21 3.54 -8.61
CA GLN A 50 0.15 2.56 -7.53
C GLN A 50 1.01 2.94 -6.34
N PHE A 51 2.21 3.49 -6.55
CA PHE A 51 3.04 3.98 -5.46
C PHE A 51 2.41 5.18 -4.75
N THR A 52 1.76 6.07 -5.50
CA THR A 52 1.04 7.22 -4.93
C THR A 52 -0.15 6.76 -4.09
N ASP A 53 -0.98 5.86 -4.63
CA ASP A 53 -2.13 5.28 -3.92
C ASP A 53 -1.69 4.49 -2.68
N LEU A 54 -0.58 3.76 -2.78
CA LEU A 54 0.02 3.07 -1.64
C LEU A 54 0.50 4.05 -0.57
N GLY A 55 1.15 5.15 -0.97
CA GLY A 55 1.55 6.22 -0.06
C GLY A 55 0.35 6.78 0.72
N THR A 56 -0.71 7.17 0.01
CA THR A 56 -1.95 7.66 0.63
C THR A 56 -2.57 6.65 1.60
N LYS A 57 -2.55 5.36 1.26
CA LYS A 57 -3.06 4.30 2.15
C LYS A 57 -2.19 4.09 3.38
N VAL A 58 -0.87 4.22 3.25
CA VAL A 58 0.06 4.18 4.39
C VAL A 58 -0.19 5.37 5.31
N ASP A 59 -0.39 6.57 4.75
CA ASP A 59 -0.70 7.77 5.54
C ASP A 59 -2.02 7.61 6.31
N HIS A 60 -3.08 7.17 5.64
CA HIS A 60 -4.37 6.90 6.31
C HIS A 60 -4.27 5.81 7.39
N LEU A 61 -3.46 4.78 7.17
CA LEU A 61 -3.23 3.75 8.18
C LEU A 61 -2.46 4.33 9.37
N ALA A 62 -1.45 5.16 9.13
CA ALA A 62 -0.71 5.84 10.19
C ALA A 62 -1.63 6.72 11.04
N ASP A 63 -2.50 7.52 10.40
CA ASP A 63 -3.49 8.36 11.08
C ASP A 63 -4.46 7.52 11.93
N ALA A 64 -5.00 6.44 11.38
CA ALA A 64 -5.92 5.55 12.12
C ALA A 64 -5.24 4.89 13.32
N VAL A 65 -3.95 4.53 13.20
CA VAL A 65 -3.18 3.99 14.33
C VAL A 65 -2.96 5.09 15.37
N VAL A 66 -2.65 6.33 14.99
CA VAL A 66 -2.55 7.46 15.93
C VAL A 66 -3.85 7.65 16.71
N GLU A 67 -4.99 7.70 16.03
CA GLU A 67 -6.32 7.85 16.65
C GLU A 67 -6.62 6.70 17.63
N LEU A 68 -6.27 5.48 17.26
CA LEU A 68 -6.40 4.32 18.14
C LEU A 68 -5.51 4.46 19.39
N THR A 69 -4.26 4.91 19.22
CA THR A 69 -3.35 5.14 20.36
C THR A 69 -3.86 6.21 21.31
N ASP A 70 -4.49 7.27 20.80
CA ASP A 70 -5.08 8.33 21.61
C ASP A 70 -6.36 7.87 22.33
N SER A 71 -7.16 7.04 21.67
CA SER A 71 -8.32 6.38 22.27
C SER A 71 -7.92 5.46 23.42
N VAL A 72 -6.82 4.70 23.26
CA VAL A 72 -6.27 3.85 24.34
C VAL A 72 -5.80 4.70 25.51
N ASP A 73 -5.12 5.83 25.28
CA ASP A 73 -4.71 6.74 26.35
C ASP A 73 -5.89 7.33 27.13
N THR A 74 -7.03 7.52 26.46
CA THR A 74 -8.27 7.97 27.09
C THR A 74 -8.95 6.85 27.90
N ALA A 75 -8.89 5.60 27.42
CA ALA A 75 -9.51 4.46 28.07
C ALA A 75 -8.73 3.93 29.29
N VAL A 76 -7.39 4.00 29.25
CA VAL A 76 -6.49 3.48 30.29
C VAL A 76 -6.79 4.06 31.69
N PRO A 77 -7.01 5.37 31.89
CA PRO A 77 -7.40 5.94 33.18
C PRO A 77 -8.69 5.33 33.73
N LEU A 78 -9.67 5.04 32.86
CA LEU A 78 -10.96 4.45 33.27
C LEU A 78 -10.81 3.01 33.75
N LEU A 79 -9.83 2.28 33.20
CA LEU A 79 -9.53 0.90 33.57
C LEU A 79 -8.62 0.78 34.80
N ARG A 80 -7.94 1.85 35.20
CA ARG A 80 -6.89 1.80 36.23
C ARG A 80 -7.39 1.33 37.60
N ASP A 81 -8.61 1.69 37.97
CA ASP A 81 -9.17 1.40 39.29
C ASP A 81 -9.76 -0.02 39.37
N GLN A 82 -10.21 -0.58 38.24
CA GLN A 82 -10.88 -1.89 38.18
C GLN A 82 -9.93 -3.00 37.70
N HIS A 83 -9.01 -2.68 36.79
CA HIS A 83 -8.11 -3.62 36.12
C HIS A 83 -6.71 -2.99 35.90
N PRO A 84 -5.93 -2.83 36.98
CA PRO A 84 -4.64 -2.13 36.93
C PRO A 84 -3.59 -2.83 36.05
N ASP A 85 -3.65 -4.16 35.98
CA ASP A 85 -2.81 -5.02 35.14
C ASP A 85 -3.10 -4.82 33.64
N VAL A 86 -4.38 -4.78 33.26
CA VAL A 86 -4.81 -4.51 31.88
C VAL A 86 -4.46 -3.08 31.48
N ALA A 87 -4.67 -2.10 32.37
CA ALA A 87 -4.32 -0.70 32.12
C ALA A 87 -2.81 -0.52 31.91
N GLN A 88 -1.97 -1.22 32.67
CA GLN A 88 -0.52 -1.19 32.50
C GLN A 88 -0.09 -1.85 31.18
N SER A 89 -0.62 -3.03 30.86
CA SER A 89 -0.34 -3.73 29.59
C SER A 89 -0.75 -2.90 28.37
N LEU A 90 -1.90 -2.23 28.43
CA LEU A 90 -2.34 -1.32 27.37
C LEU A 90 -1.42 -0.12 27.21
N ARG A 91 -0.94 0.50 28.31
CA ARG A 91 0.05 1.59 28.23
C ARG A 91 1.35 1.15 27.58
N ASP A 92 1.88 -0.01 27.97
CA ASP A 92 3.15 -0.50 27.47
C ASP A 92 3.05 -0.80 25.97
N ARG A 93 1.98 -1.47 25.53
CA ARG A 93 1.68 -1.71 24.11
C ARG A 93 1.45 -0.41 23.34
N ASN A 94 0.75 0.56 23.94
CA ASN A 94 0.50 1.85 23.30
C ASN A 94 1.81 2.62 23.07
N ARG A 95 2.72 2.57 24.04
CA ARG A 95 4.06 3.17 23.94
C ARG A 95 4.90 2.51 22.86
N GLU A 96 4.85 1.19 22.75
CA GLU A 96 5.54 0.43 21.69
C GLU A 96 5.01 0.81 20.30
N THR A 97 3.69 0.85 20.13
CA THR A 97 3.03 1.27 18.87
C THR A 97 3.43 2.68 18.45
N ARG A 98 3.46 3.63 19.40
CA ARG A 98 3.91 5.01 19.11
C ARG A 98 5.40 5.08 18.75
N GLN A 99 6.25 4.26 19.35
CA GLN A 99 7.65 4.17 18.96
C GLN A 99 7.82 3.59 17.56
N ALA A 100 7.00 2.61 17.18
CA ALA A 100 6.99 2.05 15.84
C ALA A 100 6.53 3.09 14.80
N LEU A 101 5.44 3.83 15.08
CA LEU A 101 4.95 4.90 14.20
C LEU A 101 6.02 5.98 13.93
N ARG A 102 6.75 6.41 14.97
CA ARG A 102 7.84 7.40 14.84
C ARG A 102 9.05 6.95 14.01
N ARG A 103 9.16 5.66 13.71
CA ARG A 103 10.23 5.13 12.82
C ARG A 103 9.78 5.07 11.37
N ILE A 104 8.47 5.15 11.12
CA ILE A 104 7.85 4.98 9.81
C ILE A 104 7.45 6.33 9.22
N LEU A 105 7.03 7.27 10.08
CA LEU A 105 6.83 8.70 9.77
C LEU A 105 8.15 9.46 9.89
#